data_AF-E0SSW0-F1
#
_entry.id   AF-E0SSW0-F1
#
_cell.length_a   1.000
_cell.length_b   1.000
_cell.length_c   1.000
_cell.angle_alpha   90.00
_cell.angle_beta   90.00
_cell.angle_gamma   90.00
#
_symmetry.space_group_name_H-M   'P 1'
#
loop_
_entity.id
_entity.type
_entity.pdbx_description
1 polymer ?
#
loop_
_entity_poly.entity_id
_entity_poly.type
_entity_poly.pdbx_seq_one_letter_code
_entity_poly.pdbx_strand_id
1 'polypeptide(L)'
;MQYRSKLHEVIDLCRKYIDEAIDLLQKGDSIQASEKLYKVVEEALKILAEIHGLEAYRKSAEIGRWSVSRLEEAAKQLATIYGDSIYDSWKIAYERLHIEGFHEKKLTPEDIREEIDKVIYLVSLLEILTR
;
A
#
# COMPACT_ATOMS: atom_id res chain seq x y z
N MET A 1 16.65 5.62 14.55
CA MET A 1 16.99 4.72 13.42
C MET A 1 17.17 5.54 12.16
N GLN A 2 18.05 5.10 11.26
CA GLN A 2 18.40 5.73 9.98
C GLN A 2 17.18 6.14 9.12
N TYR A 3 16.06 5.42 9.26
CA TYR A 3 14.85 5.61 8.46
C TYR A 3 13.75 6.45 9.13
N ARG A 4 13.98 6.99 10.33
CA ARG A 4 12.90 7.59 11.14
C ARG A 4 12.19 8.75 10.44
N SER A 5 12.92 9.69 9.80
CA SER A 5 12.28 10.82 9.07
C SER A 5 11.41 10.32 7.92
N LYS A 6 12.00 9.48 7.06
CA LYS A 6 11.34 8.92 5.88
C LYS A 6 10.11 8.10 6.24
N LEU A 7 10.16 7.33 7.32
CA LEU A 7 9.02 6.56 7.81
C LEU A 7 7.84 7.48 8.20
N HIS A 8 8.10 8.59 8.89
CA HIS A 8 7.04 9.56 9.22
C HIS A 8 6.46 10.21 7.95
N GLU A 9 7.31 10.60 7.00
CA GLU A 9 6.87 11.16 5.71
C GLU A 9 5.96 10.18 4.95
N VAL A 10 6.29 8.89 4.94
CA VAL A 10 5.46 7.85 4.32
C VAL A 10 4.14 7.66 5.07
N ILE A 11 4.15 7.65 6.40
CA ILE A 11 2.91 7.56 7.20
C ILE A 11 1.99 8.74 6.91
N ASP A 12 2.53 9.97 6.87
CA ASP A 12 1.76 11.18 6.58
C ASP A 12 1.19 11.15 5.15
N LEU A 13 1.97 10.67 4.18
CA LEU A 13 1.51 10.48 2.81
C LEU A 13 0.38 9.44 2.71
N CYS A 14 0.53 8.29 3.40
CA CYS A 14 -0.47 7.24 3.44
C CYS A 14 -1.78 7.73 4.06
N ARG A 15 -1.72 8.47 5.18
CA ARG A 15 -2.90 9.06 5.82
C ARG A 15 -3.61 10.03 4.88
N LYS A 16 -2.85 10.91 4.22
CA LYS A 16 -3.42 11.82 3.22
C LYS A 16 -4.13 11.07 2.09
N TYR A 17 -3.55 9.98 1.57
CA TYR A 17 -4.22 9.19 0.53
C TYR A 17 -5.47 8.46 1.04
N ILE A 18 -5.48 7.99 2.29
CA ILE A 18 -6.68 7.40 2.90
C ILE A 18 -7.79 8.45 3.02
N ASP A 19 -7.47 9.64 3.54
CA ASP A 19 -8.44 10.73 3.69
C ASP A 19 -9.01 11.14 2.32
N GLU A 20 -8.14 11.30 1.31
CA GLU A 20 -8.56 11.57 -0.08
C GLU A 20 -9.44 10.44 -0.64
N ALA A 21 -9.12 9.18 -0.39
CA ALA A 21 -9.92 8.05 -0.84
C ALA A 21 -11.32 8.06 -0.19
N ILE A 22 -11.41 8.34 1.11
CA ILE A 22 -12.69 8.44 1.83
C ILE A 22 -13.56 9.55 1.23
N ASP A 23 -12.97 10.73 0.99
CA ASP A 23 -13.65 11.86 0.36
C ASP A 23 -14.15 11.52 -1.06
N LEU A 24 -13.35 10.78 -1.83
CA LEU A 24 -13.73 10.33 -3.18
C LEU A 24 -14.89 9.34 -3.14
N LEU A 25 -14.88 8.39 -2.19
CA LEU A 25 -15.97 7.44 -2.01
C LEU A 25 -17.29 8.12 -1.60
N GLN A 26 -17.23 9.16 -0.78
CA GLN A 26 -18.41 9.97 -0.44
C GLN A 26 -18.99 10.70 -1.67
N LYS A 27 -18.13 11.07 -2.62
CA LYS A 27 -18.52 11.70 -3.90
C LYS A 27 -18.91 10.70 -4.98
N GLY A 28 -18.83 9.40 -4.69
CA GLY A 28 -19.15 8.32 -5.64
C GLY A 28 -18.02 7.99 -6.62
N ASP A 29 -16.81 8.53 -6.44
CA ASP A 29 -15.66 8.28 -7.31
C ASP A 29 -14.86 7.05 -6.85
N SER A 30 -15.38 5.87 -7.19
CA SER A 30 -14.71 4.59 -6.85
C SER A 30 -13.38 4.40 -7.58
N ILE A 31 -13.25 4.93 -8.80
CA ILE A 31 -12.06 4.76 -9.65
C ILE A 31 -10.85 5.44 -8.99
N GLN A 32 -10.99 6.72 -8.63
CA GLN A 32 -9.88 7.45 -8.01
C GLN A 32 -9.64 6.98 -6.57
N ALA A 33 -10.67 6.61 -5.83
CA ALA A 33 -10.51 6.04 -4.50
C ALA A 33 -9.68 4.74 -4.52
N SER A 34 -9.95 3.86 -5.49
CA SER A 34 -9.21 2.61 -5.67
C SER A 34 -7.72 2.85 -5.89
N GLU A 35 -7.38 3.80 -6.78
CA GLU A 35 -5.98 4.15 -7.06
C GLU A 35 -5.28 4.77 -5.85
N LYS A 36 -5.98 5.59 -5.05
CA LYS A 36 -5.41 6.15 -3.82
C LYS A 36 -5.08 5.07 -2.80
N LEU A 37 -5.99 4.13 -2.57
CA LEU A 37 -5.78 3.03 -1.64
C LEU A 37 -4.70 2.05 -2.13
N TYR A 38 -4.61 1.79 -3.43
CA TYR A 38 -3.48 1.05 -4.00
C TYR A 38 -2.13 1.72 -3.69
N LYS A 39 -2.04 3.05 -3.85
CA LYS A 39 -0.81 3.81 -3.52
C LYS A 39 -0.42 3.73 -2.05
N VAL A 40 -1.39 3.66 -1.14
CA VAL A 40 -1.10 3.45 0.30
C VAL A 40 -0.34 2.14 0.51
N VAL A 41 -0.84 1.05 -0.07
CA VAL A 41 -0.19 -0.26 0.03
C VAL A 41 1.18 -0.24 -0.65
N GLU A 42 1.29 0.38 -1.83
CA GLU A 42 2.55 0.50 -2.54
C GLU A 42 3.62 1.22 -1.70
N GLU A 43 3.32 2.40 -1.15
CA GLU A 43 4.29 3.16 -0.34
C GLU A 43 4.63 2.45 0.98
N ALA A 44 3.66 1.79 1.61
CA ALA A 44 3.90 0.99 2.80
C ALA A 44 4.86 -0.18 2.54
N LEU A 45 4.68 -0.92 1.44
CA LEU A 45 5.58 -2.02 1.09
C LEU A 45 7.00 -1.51 0.74
N LYS A 46 7.11 -0.37 0.05
CA LYS A 46 8.41 0.23 -0.28
C LYS A 46 9.22 0.58 0.96
N ILE A 47 8.63 1.25 1.95
CA ILE A 47 9.34 1.64 3.16
C ILE A 47 9.67 0.43 4.04
N LEU A 48 8.78 -0.56 4.12
CA LEU A 48 9.06 -1.80 4.84
C LEU A 48 10.21 -2.58 4.19
N ALA A 49 10.22 -2.67 2.86
CA ALA A 49 11.30 -3.34 2.14
C ALA A 49 12.65 -2.65 2.36
N GLU A 50 12.67 -1.32 2.46
CA GLU A 50 13.85 -0.55 2.79
C GLU A 50 14.33 -0.80 4.23
N ILE A 51 13.42 -0.74 5.21
CA ILE A 51 13.72 -0.97 6.63
C ILE A 51 14.36 -2.34 6.84
N HIS A 52 13.88 -3.36 6.13
CA HIS A 52 14.39 -4.73 6.19
C HIS A 52 15.55 -5.02 5.24
N GLY A 53 16.01 -4.03 4.45
CA GLY A 53 17.12 -4.21 3.52
C GLY A 53 16.86 -5.26 2.43
N LEU A 54 15.60 -5.42 2.02
CA LEU A 54 15.21 -6.44 1.05
C LEU A 54 15.86 -6.19 -0.31
N GLU A 55 16.10 -7.27 -1.06
CA GLU A 55 16.69 -7.21 -2.39
C GLU A 55 15.82 -6.43 -3.38
N ALA A 56 14.48 -6.54 -3.25
CA ALA A 56 13.52 -5.77 -4.04
C ALA A 56 13.77 -4.26 -3.94
N TYR A 57 13.98 -3.74 -2.73
CA TYR A 57 14.31 -2.32 -2.53
C TYR A 57 15.64 -1.95 -3.20
N ARG A 58 16.70 -2.74 -2.98
CA ARG A 58 18.03 -2.46 -3.54
C ARG A 58 17.99 -2.38 -5.08
N LYS A 59 17.34 -3.34 -5.73
CA LYS A 59 17.18 -3.37 -7.18
C LYS A 59 16.31 -2.22 -7.69
N SER A 60 15.23 -1.89 -6.99
CA SER A 60 14.35 -0.79 -7.38
C SER A 60 15.02 0.58 -7.20
N ALA A 61 15.87 0.74 -6.19
CA ALA A 61 16.68 1.94 -5.98
C ALA A 61 17.73 2.11 -7.09
N GLU A 62 18.40 1.02 -7.50
CA GLU A 62 19.38 1.03 -8.60
C GLU A 62 18.75 1.43 -9.94
N ILE A 63 17.56 0.89 -10.25
CA ILE A 63 16.86 1.14 -11.52
C ILE A 63 16.06 2.46 -11.47
N GLY A 64 15.83 3.02 -10.28
CA GLY A 64 15.06 4.25 -10.07
C GLY A 64 13.55 4.09 -10.19
N ARG A 65 13.02 2.86 -10.18
CA ARG A 65 11.56 2.59 -10.21
C ARG A 65 11.19 1.25 -9.57
N TRP A 66 9.96 1.19 -9.09
CA TRP A 66 9.32 -0.05 -8.65
C TRP A 66 8.47 -0.65 -9.78
N SER A 67 8.49 -1.98 -9.90
CA SER A 67 7.55 -2.73 -10.72
C SER A 67 6.57 -3.48 -9.83
N VAL A 68 5.40 -3.82 -10.36
CA VAL A 68 4.42 -4.69 -9.69
C VAL A 68 5.08 -5.99 -9.20
N SER A 69 5.92 -6.61 -10.03
CA SER A 69 6.64 -7.83 -9.65
C SER A 69 7.60 -7.64 -8.48
N ARG A 70 8.21 -6.45 -8.33
CA ARG A 70 9.09 -6.13 -7.19
C ARG A 70 8.28 -5.87 -5.91
N LEU A 71 7.11 -5.26 -6.04
CA LEU A 71 6.18 -5.08 -4.92
C LEU A 71 5.65 -6.43 -4.44
N GLU A 72 5.27 -7.32 -5.36
CA GLU A 72 4.84 -8.67 -5.02
C GLU A 72 5.95 -9.48 -4.34
N GLU A 73 7.18 -9.42 -4.86
CA GLU A 73 8.36 -10.04 -4.23
C GLU A 73 8.58 -9.51 -2.81
N ALA A 74 8.50 -8.19 -2.61
CA ALA A 74 8.61 -7.57 -1.30
C ALA A 74 7.50 -8.01 -0.35
N ALA A 75 6.24 -8.02 -0.81
CA ALA A 75 5.10 -8.44 -0.01
C ALA A 75 5.24 -9.90 0.47
N LYS A 76 5.67 -10.82 -0.39
CA LYS A 76 5.95 -12.22 -0.03
C LYS A 76 7.03 -12.34 1.03
N GLN A 77 8.14 -11.59 0.89
CA GLN A 77 9.21 -11.60 1.88
C GLN A 77 8.76 -10.99 3.22
N LEU A 78 8.04 -9.86 3.19
CA LEU A 78 7.51 -9.21 4.38
C LEU A 78 6.48 -10.06 5.12
N ALA A 79 5.70 -10.89 4.41
CA ALA A 79 4.79 -11.84 5.04
C ALA A 79 5.52 -12.87 5.92
N THR A 80 6.76 -13.24 5.58
CA THR A 80 7.59 -14.09 6.45
C THR A 80 8.03 -13.42 7.75
N ILE A 81 7.98 -12.08 7.81
CA ILE A 81 8.40 -11.26 8.95
C ILE A 81 7.20 -10.87 9.82
N TYR A 82 6.10 -10.47 9.18
CA TYR A 82 4.93 -9.85 9.83
C TYR A 82 3.65 -10.68 9.76
N GLY A 83 3.68 -11.81 9.05
CA GLY A 83 2.52 -12.67 8.82
C GLY A 83 1.80 -12.42 7.49
N ASP A 84 0.95 -13.38 7.11
CA ASP A 84 0.32 -13.47 5.78
C ASP A 84 -0.57 -12.26 5.44
N SER A 85 -1.10 -11.55 6.44
CA SER A 85 -1.94 -10.37 6.24
C SER A 85 -1.27 -9.28 5.40
N ILE A 86 0.07 -9.19 5.39
CA ILE A 86 0.77 -8.27 4.47
C ILE A 86 0.58 -8.69 3.01
N TYR A 87 0.73 -9.98 2.71
CA TYR A 87 0.56 -10.47 1.35
C TYR A 87 -0.90 -10.43 0.91
N ASP A 88 -1.85 -10.69 1.81
CA ASP A 88 -3.28 -10.53 1.54
C ASP A 88 -3.63 -9.07 1.20
N SER A 89 -3.07 -8.11 1.95
CA SER A 89 -3.24 -6.68 1.67
C SER A 89 -2.69 -6.29 0.30
N TRP A 90 -1.53 -6.83 -0.08
CA TRP A 90 -0.97 -6.66 -1.43
C TRP A 90 -1.88 -7.24 -2.52
N LYS A 91 -2.34 -8.49 -2.35
CA LYS A 91 -3.22 -9.14 -3.33
C LYS A 91 -4.48 -8.33 -3.58
N ILE A 92 -5.11 -7.84 -2.51
CA ILE A 92 -6.33 -7.04 -2.61
C ILE A 92 -6.03 -5.69 -3.25
N ALA A 93 -4.93 -5.04 -2.89
CA ALA A 93 -4.53 -3.80 -3.55
C ALA A 93 -4.29 -3.98 -5.06
N TYR A 94 -3.64 -5.06 -5.46
CA TYR A 94 -3.33 -5.29 -6.86
C TYR A 94 -4.54 -5.77 -7.67
N GLU A 95 -5.21 -6.84 -7.23
CA GLU A 95 -6.31 -7.47 -7.96
C GLU A 95 -7.58 -6.62 -7.88
N ARG A 96 -8.01 -6.25 -6.68
CA ARG A 96 -9.28 -5.54 -6.48
C ARG A 96 -9.13 -4.05 -6.78
N LEU A 97 -8.20 -3.36 -6.12
CA LEU A 97 -8.14 -1.90 -6.21
C LEU A 97 -7.52 -1.44 -7.54
N HIS A 98 -6.36 -1.97 -7.92
CA HIS A 98 -5.66 -1.50 -9.10
C HIS A 98 -6.27 -2.05 -10.41
N ILE A 99 -6.48 -3.37 -10.52
CA ILE A 99 -7.04 -3.96 -11.74
C ILE A 99 -8.55 -3.72 -11.82
N GLU A 100 -9.35 -4.31 -10.93
CA GLU A 100 -10.81 -4.26 -11.03
C GLU A 100 -11.36 -2.84 -10.81
N GLY A 101 -10.84 -2.11 -9.83
CA GLY A 101 -11.30 -0.77 -9.45
C GLY A 101 -10.82 0.33 -10.39
N PHE A 102 -9.51 0.46 -10.59
CA PHE A 102 -8.94 1.56 -11.37
C PHE A 102 -8.94 1.31 -12.88
N HIS A 103 -8.39 0.18 -13.35
CA HIS A 103 -8.26 -0.09 -14.78
C HIS A 103 -9.58 -0.55 -15.42
N GLU A 104 -10.28 -1.49 -14.78
CA GLU A 104 -11.49 -2.08 -15.34
C GLU A 104 -12.78 -1.37 -14.92
N LYS A 105 -12.74 -0.56 -13.87
CA LYS A 105 -13.87 0.27 -13.38
C LYS A 105 -15.10 -0.56 -13.00
N LYS A 106 -14.87 -1.75 -12.45
CA LYS A 106 -15.93 -2.72 -12.09
C LYS A 106 -16.48 -2.51 -10.69
N LEU A 107 -15.75 -1.80 -9.83
CA LEU A 107 -16.08 -1.69 -8.40
C LEU A 107 -16.89 -0.43 -8.09
N THR A 108 -17.91 -0.62 -7.27
CA THR A 108 -18.73 0.45 -6.69
C THR A 108 -18.02 1.07 -5.48
N PRO A 109 -18.43 2.27 -5.01
CA PRO A 109 -17.90 2.83 -3.77
C PRO A 109 -18.06 1.89 -2.57
N GLU A 110 -19.14 1.13 -2.50
CA GLU A 110 -19.39 0.15 -1.44
C GLU A 110 -18.38 -1.01 -1.50
N ASP A 111 -18.11 -1.56 -2.69
CA ASP A 111 -17.08 -2.60 -2.87
C ASP A 111 -15.71 -2.15 -2.35
N ILE A 112 -15.34 -0.89 -2.59
CA ILE A 112 -14.06 -0.34 -2.13
C ILE A 112 -14.04 -0.17 -0.60
N ARG A 113 -15.17 0.22 0.02
CA ARG A 113 -15.25 0.39 1.48
C ARG A 113 -14.99 -0.91 2.23
N GLU A 114 -15.37 -2.05 1.68
CA GLU A 114 -15.13 -3.38 2.26
C GLU A 114 -13.64 -3.76 2.31
N GLU A 115 -12.79 -3.10 1.53
CA GLU A 115 -11.35 -3.39 1.46
C GLU A 115 -10.47 -2.44 2.28
N ILE A 116 -11.02 -1.31 2.74
CA ILE A 116 -10.25 -0.23 3.41
C ILE A 116 -9.50 -0.74 4.65
N ASP A 117 -10.12 -1.58 5.48
CA ASP A 117 -9.51 -2.05 6.73
C ASP A 117 -8.20 -2.79 6.50
N LYS A 118 -8.10 -3.51 5.37
CA LYS A 118 -6.88 -4.26 5.00
C LYS A 118 -5.76 -3.32 4.56
N VAL A 119 -6.10 -2.18 3.97
CA VAL A 119 -5.14 -1.11 3.65
C VAL A 119 -4.69 -0.38 4.91
N ILE A 120 -5.62 -0.05 5.82
CA ILE A 120 -5.34 0.62 7.09
C ILE A 120 -4.44 -0.23 8.01
N TYR A 121 -4.59 -1.56 7.95
CA TYR A 121 -3.72 -2.49 8.68
C TYR A 121 -2.23 -2.23 8.42
N LEU A 122 -1.83 -2.02 7.15
CA LEU A 122 -0.43 -1.76 6.81
C LEU A 122 0.07 -0.44 7.40
N VAL A 123 -0.76 0.61 7.40
CA VAL A 123 -0.38 1.90 8.00
C VAL A 123 -0.22 1.76 9.51
N SER A 124 -1.12 1.01 10.17
CA SER A 124 -1.02 0.72 11.60
C SER A 124 0.30 -0.01 11.94
N LEU A 125 0.75 -0.91 11.06
CA LEU A 125 2.03 -1.60 11.20
C LEU A 125 3.22 -0.63 11.08
N LEU A 126 3.18 0.34 10.16
CA LEU A 126 4.20 1.39 10.07
C LEU A 126 4.28 2.23 11.35
N GLU A 127 3.13 2.58 11.93
CA GLU A 127 3.06 3.37 13.16
C GLU A 127 3.69 2.65 14.36
N ILE A 128 3.54 1.33 14.45
CA ILE A 128 4.19 0.53 15.49
C ILE A 128 5.72 0.67 15.41
N LEU A 129 6.29 0.73 14.19
CA LEU A 129 7.73 0.86 13.95
C LEU A 129 8.28 2.26 14.28
N THR A 130 7.42 3.24 14.58
CA THR A 130 7.85 4.59 15.01
C THR A 130 8.10 4.71 16.51
N ARG A 131 7.52 3.79 17.30
CA ARG A 131 7.63 3.74 18.77
C ARG A 131 9.02 3.27 19.19
#